data_AF-H9WF62-F1
#
_entry.id   AF-H9WF62-F1
#
_cell.length_a   1.000
_cell.length_b   1.000
_cell.length_c   1.000
_cell.angle_alpha   90.00
_cell.angle_beta   90.00
_cell.angle_gamma   90.00
#
_symmetry.space_group_name_H-M   'P 1'
#
loop_
_entity.id
_entity.type
_entity.pdbx_description
1 polymer ?
#
loop_
_entity_poly.entity_id
_entity_poly.type
_entity_poly.pdbx_seq_one_letter_code
_entity_poly.pdbx_strand_id
1 'polypeptide(L)' 'LMQNYDPEEVEAIIQIALLCTQTSPEDRPKMTKVVRMLEGEGLAELWEEWNRQQVSYRKEHELMPRRFVWAEDS' A
#
# COMPACT_ATOMS: atom_id res chain seq x y z
N LEU A 1 15.45 21.85 -14.92
CA LEU A 1 14.98 20.45 -14.92
C LEU A 1 13.61 20.40 -14.24
N MET A 2 12.58 20.90 -14.90
CA MET A 2 11.21 20.49 -14.58
C MET A 2 10.84 19.55 -15.72
N GLN A 3 11.18 18.28 -15.52
CA GLN A 3 10.66 17.20 -16.35
C GLN A 3 9.13 17.28 -16.23
N ASN A 4 8.44 17.34 -17.37
CA ASN A 4 6.99 17.20 -17.42
C ASN A 4 6.69 15.73 -17.17
N TYR A 5 6.58 15.34 -15.90
CA TYR A 5 6.10 14.01 -15.55
C TYR A 5 4.61 13.92 -15.82
N ASP A 6 4.17 12.79 -16.34
CA ASP A 6 2.76 12.48 -16.41
C ASP A 6 2.26 12.22 -14.98
N PRO A 7 1.29 13.01 -14.48
CA PRO A 7 0.74 12.81 -13.14
C PRO A 7 0.13 11.41 -12.96
N GLU A 8 -0.42 10.79 -14.01
CA GLU A 8 -1.01 9.46 -13.93
C GLU A 8 0.06 8.38 -13.73
N GLU A 9 1.19 8.48 -14.44
CA GLU A 9 2.33 7.57 -14.26
C GLU A 9 2.93 7.70 -12.86
N VAL A 10 3.07 8.94 -12.36
CA VAL A 10 3.57 9.20 -11.01
C VAL A 10 2.65 8.61 -9.96
N GLU A 11 1.33 8.78 -10.12
CA GLU A 11 0.33 8.20 -9.23
C GLU A 11 0.44 6.67 -9.23
N ALA A 12 0.48 6.04 -10.40
CA ALA A 12 0.60 4.59 -10.52
C ALA A 12 1.85 4.04 -9.81
N ILE A 13 3.01 4.71 -9.98
CA ILE A 13 4.25 4.31 -9.31
C ILE A 13 4.11 4.42 -7.78
N ILE A 14 3.48 5.49 -7.29
CA ILE A 14 3.25 5.68 -5.85
C ILE A 14 2.32 4.57 -5.31
N GLN A 15 1.24 4.24 -6.02
CA GLN A 15 0.33 3.16 -5.63
C GLN A 15 1.06 1.81 -5.54
N ILE A 16 1.87 1.47 -6.55
CA ILE A 16 2.70 0.26 -6.56
C ILE A 16 3.69 0.26 -5.39
N ALA A 17 4.35 1.39 -5.10
CA ALA A 17 5.28 1.50 -3.99
C ALA A 17 4.59 1.25 -2.62
N LEU A 18 3.38 1.78 -2.43
CA LEU A 18 2.58 1.56 -1.22
C LEU A 18 2.18 0.10 -1.06
N LEU A 19 1.79 -0.58 -2.14
CA LEU A 19 1.51 -2.03 -2.13
C LEU A 19 2.76 -2.85 -1.77
N CYS A 20 3.92 -2.51 -2.31
CA CYS A 20 5.19 -3.21 -2.04
C CYS A 20 5.71 -3.03 -0.61
N THR A 21 5.27 -2.00 0.10
CA THR A 21 5.76 -1.61 1.44
C THR A 21 4.78 -1.93 2.56
N GLN A 22 3.78 -2.78 2.30
CA GLN A 22 2.82 -3.22 3.32
C GLN A 22 3.53 -3.87 4.53
N THR A 23 2.97 -3.59 5.71
CA THR A 23 3.50 -4.06 7.00
C THR A 23 3.64 -5.59 7.03
N SER A 24 2.60 -6.30 6.57
CA SER A 24 2.63 -7.77 6.45
C SER A 24 3.35 -8.20 5.18
N PRO A 25 4.39 -9.05 5.26
CA PRO A 25 5.08 -9.58 4.09
C PRO A 25 4.17 -10.34 3.12
N GLU A 26 3.14 -11.02 3.62
CA GLU A 26 2.17 -11.82 2.87
C GLU A 26 1.25 -10.98 1.97
N ASP A 27 1.03 -9.71 2.30
CA ASP A 27 0.19 -8.82 1.49
C ASP A 27 0.96 -8.24 0.30
N ARG A 28 2.30 -8.21 0.39
CA ARG A 28 3.14 -7.60 -0.64
C ARG A 28 3.02 -8.37 -1.96
N PRO A 29 2.86 -7.66 -3.10
CA PRO A 29 2.77 -8.31 -4.39
C PRO A 29 4.08 -9.01 -4.75
N LYS A 30 3.99 -10.16 -5.41
CA LYS A 30 5.15 -10.81 -6.06
C LYS A 30 5.72 -9.88 -7.13
N MET A 31 7.04 -9.92 -7.34
CA MET A 31 7.69 -9.09 -8.37
C MET A 31 7.10 -9.30 -9.78
N THR A 32 6.66 -10.50 -10.13
CA THR A 32 5.96 -10.75 -11.41
C THR A 32 4.67 -9.96 -11.53
N LYS A 33 3.94 -9.78 -10.44
CA LYS A 33 2.72 -8.97 -10.37
C LYS A 33 3.06 -7.48 -10.42
N VAL A 34 4.14 -7.05 -9.78
CA VAL A 34 4.67 -5.68 -9.86
C VAL A 34 5.00 -5.30 -11.30
N VAL A 35 5.70 -6.16 -12.03
CA VAL A 35 6.02 -5.91 -13.46
C VAL A 35 4.75 -5.74 -14.29
N ARG A 36 3.75 -6.62 -14.12
CA ARG A 36 2.47 -6.50 -14.83
C ARG A 36 1.74 -5.19 -14.52
N MET A 37 1.75 -4.73 -13.26
CA MET A 37 1.20 -3.43 -12.89
C MET A 37 1.93 -2.27 -13.58
N LEU A 38 3.28 -2.34 -13.69
CA LEU A 38 4.08 -1.36 -14.42
C LEU A 38 3.84 -1.39 -15.94
N GLU A 39 3.43 -2.54 -16.48
CA GLU A 39 3.01 -2.71 -17.88
C GLU A 39 1.56 -2.22 -18.12
N GLY A 40 0.86 -1.75 -17.07
CA GLY A 40 -0.49 -1.21 -17.13
C GLY A 40 -1.61 -2.21 -16.83
N GLU A 41 -1.27 -3.41 -16.33
CA GLU A 41 -2.25 -4.47 -16.05
C GLU A 41 -2.60 -4.57 -14.55
N GLY A 42 -3.89 -4.51 -14.24
CA GLY A 42 -4.43 -5.01 -12.97
C GLY A 42 -4.18 -4.13 -11.74
N LEU A 43 -3.58 -2.94 -11.88
CA LEU A 43 -3.30 -2.05 -10.75
C LEU A 43 -4.59 -1.50 -10.12
N ALA A 44 -5.56 -1.11 -10.95
CA ALA A 44 -6.80 -0.47 -10.49
C ALA A 44 -7.60 -1.38 -9.54
N GLU A 45 -7.82 -2.64 -9.91
CA GLU A 45 -8.59 -3.59 -9.12
C GLU A 45 -7.90 -3.90 -7.77
N LEU A 46 -6.57 -4.00 -7.80
CA LEU A 46 -5.78 -4.23 -6.59
C LEU A 46 -5.79 -3.02 -5.66
N TRP A 47 -5.70 -1.83 -6.23
CA TRP A 47 -5.73 -0.59 -5.47
C TRP A 47 -7.07 -0.37 -4.77
N GLU A 48 -8.17 -0.70 -5.44
CA GLU A 48 -9.50 -0.68 -4.83
C GLU A 48 -9.62 -1.63 -3.64
N GLU A 49 -9.10 -2.85 -3.77
CA GLU A 49 -9.08 -3.83 -2.67
C GLU A 49 -8.24 -3.34 -1.50
N TRP A 50 -7.04 -2.83 -1.78
CA TRP A 50 -6.17 -2.27 -0.75
C TRP A 50 -6.82 -1.09 -0.02
N ASN A 51 -7.49 -0.19 -0.73
CA ASN A 51 -8.20 0.94 -0.13
C ASN A 51 -9.30 0.47 0.83
N ARG A 52 -10.06 -0.57 0.45
CA ARG A 52 -11.06 -1.18 1.36
C ARG A 52 -10.41 -1.71 2.63
N GLN A 53 -9.31 -2.44 2.49
CA GLN A 53 -8.57 -3.00 3.63
C GLN A 53 -8.00 -1.92 4.55
N GLN A 54 -7.43 -0.85 3.98
CA GLN A 54 -6.88 0.27 4.75
C GLN A 54 -7.94 1.03 5.53
N VAL A 55 -9.13 1.24 4.95
CA VAL A 55 -10.26 1.85 5.67
C VAL A 55 -10.66 0.98 6.87
N SER A 56 -10.70 -0.34 6.69
CA SER A 56 -10.96 -1.29 7.79
C SER A 56 -9.88 -1.24 8.86
N TYR A 57 -8.59 -1.34 8.48
CA TYR A 57 -7.47 -1.26 9.41
C TYR A 57 -7.45 0.07 10.19
N ARG A 58 -7.69 1.19 9.51
CA ARG A 58 -7.78 2.51 10.15
C ARG A 58 -8.87 2.53 11.21
N LYS A 59 -10.07 2.03 10.88
CA LYS A 59 -11.20 1.97 11.80
C LYS A 59 -10.92 1.04 12.98
N GLU A 60 -10.30 -0.11 12.75
CA GLU A 60 -9.86 -1.02 13.80
C GLU A 60 -8.82 -0.38 14.73
N HIS A 61 -7.84 0.34 14.16
CA HIS A 61 -6.81 1.04 14.93
C HIS A 61 -7.37 2.24 15.71
N GLU A 62 -8.44 2.89 15.23
CA GLU A 62 -9.17 3.92 15.97
C GLU A 62 -9.99 3.33 17.13
N LEU A 63 -10.57 2.14 16.95
CA LEU A 63 -11.37 1.43 17.97
C LEU A 63 -10.52 0.68 19.00
N MET A 64 -9.30 0.29 18.64
CA MET A 64 -8.30 -0.28 19.53
C MET A 64 -7.06 0.62 19.57
N PRO A 65 -7.00 1.60 20.49
CA PRO A 65 -5.75 2.32 20.71
C PRO A 65 -4.71 1.29 21.13
N ARG A 66 -3.66 1.14 20.30
CA ARG A 66 -2.53 0.25 20.57
C ARG A 66 -2.08 0.43 22.02
N ARG A 67 -2.37 -0.55 22.88
CA ARG A 67 -1.66 -0.70 24.14
C ARG A 67 -0.23 -1.07 23.75
N PHE A 68 0.65 -0.07 23.76
CA PHE A 68 2.07 -0.28 23.49
C PHE A 68 2.62 -1.21 24.57
N VAL A 69 2.85 -2.48 24.24
CA VAL A 69 3.37 -3.52 25.15
C VAL A 69 4.83 -3.25 25.58
N TRP A 70 5.49 -2.29 24.94
CA TRP A 70 6.87 -1.87 25.24
C TRP A 70 7.06 -1.19 26.61
N ALA A 71 6.00 -0.99 27.40
CA ALA A 71 6.07 -0.32 28.70
C ALA A 71 6.01 -1.28 29.92
N GLU A 72 5.87 -2.59 29.70
CA GLU A 72 5.68 -3.55 30.81
C GLU A 72 6.94 -4.36 31.17
N ASP A 73 8.08 -4.14 30.49
CA ASP A 73 9.36 -4.82 30.73
C ASP A 73 10.48 -3.89 31.24
N SER A 74 10.16 -2.76 31.90
CA SER A 74 11.14 -1.90 32.61
C SER A 74 11.05 -2.03 34.13
#